data_AF-A0AAW1DCX6-F1
#
_entry.id   AF-A0AAW1DCX6-F1
#
_cell.length_a   1.000
_cell.length_b   1.000
_cell.length_c   1.000
_cell.angle_alpha   90.00
_cell.angle_beta   90.00
_cell.angle_gamma   90.00
#
_symmetry.space_group_name_H-M   'P 1'
#
loop_
_entity.id
_entity.type
_entity.pdbx_description
1 polymer ?
#
loop_
_entity_poly.entity_id
_entity_poly.type
_entity_poly.pdbx_seq_one_letter_code
_entity_poly.pdbx_strand_id
1 'polypeptide(L)'
;MSSLDDYASYRALLRAAATRFNKDNPALCTVIPIFSILTSDLYSLCRQCQQTLPNGHINFEKFWQLAKQVTEFITWKQVHCPFPKAAKVITYLQATPVLNEDGKYMSISLF
;
A
#
# COMPACT_ATOMS: atom_id res chain seq x y z
N MET A 1 2.61 -9.83 12.92
CA MET A 1 3.64 -8.78 12.74
C MET A 1 3.44 -7.78 13.86
N SER A 2 4.42 -7.61 14.75
CA SER A 2 4.23 -6.89 16.02
C SER A 2 4.01 -5.39 15.78
N SER A 3 3.07 -4.81 16.52
CA SER A 3 2.74 -3.39 16.55
C SER A 3 3.82 -2.51 17.23
N LEU A 4 4.92 -3.10 17.67
CA LEU A 4 5.95 -2.42 18.48
C LEU A 4 6.97 -1.62 17.65
N ASP A 5 7.04 -1.81 16.34
CA ASP A 5 8.16 -1.32 15.52
C ASP A 5 7.73 -0.44 14.33
N ASP A 6 6.52 0.14 14.38
CA ASP A 6 5.94 1.00 13.31
C ASP A 6 6.16 0.44 11.89
N TYR A 7 6.00 -0.88 11.73
CA TYR A 7 6.21 -1.58 10.45
C TYR A 7 7.60 -1.33 9.82
N ALA A 8 8.63 -1.02 10.60
CA ALA A 8 9.96 -0.63 10.11
C ALA A 8 10.57 -1.67 9.14
N SER A 9 10.48 -2.96 9.48
CA SER A 9 10.96 -4.04 8.59
C SER A 9 10.20 -4.08 7.28
N TYR A 10 8.88 -3.89 7.31
CA TYR A 10 8.04 -3.82 6.10
C TYR A 10 8.43 -2.60 5.25
N ARG A 11 8.57 -1.41 5.86
CA ARG A 11 8.97 -0.19 5.14
C ARG A 11 10.36 -0.34 4.52
N ALA A 12 11.30 -0.98 5.21
CA ALA A 12 12.63 -1.28 4.67
C ALA A 12 12.56 -2.23 3.46
N LEU A 13 11.77 -3.31 3.55
CA LEU A 13 11.55 -4.24 2.46
C LEU A 13 10.88 -3.57 1.25
N LEU A 14 9.87 -2.74 1.50
CA LEU A 14 9.16 -1.98 0.46
C LEU A 14 10.11 -1.03 -0.27
N ARG A 15 10.96 -0.29 0.45
CA ARG A 15 11.98 0.60 -0.16
C ARG A 15 13.00 -0.19 -0.99
N ALA A 16 13.42 -1.35 -0.51
CA ALA A 16 14.34 -2.22 -1.26
C ALA A 16 13.69 -2.73 -2.55
N ALA A 17 12.42 -3.13 -2.50
CA ALA A 17 11.65 -3.54 -3.68
C ALA A 17 11.45 -2.36 -4.66
N ALA A 18 11.06 -1.18 -4.16
CA ALA A 18 10.94 0.05 -4.94
C ALA A 18 12.24 0.47 -5.63
N THR A 19 13.40 0.26 -4.99
CA THR A 19 14.70 0.59 -5.58
C THR A 19 15.08 -0.34 -6.73
N ARG A 20 14.61 -1.59 -6.69
CA ARG A 20 14.84 -2.61 -7.74
C ARG A 20 13.83 -2.48 -8.87
N PHE A 21 12.62 -2.02 -8.54
CA PHE A 21 11.60 -1.64 -9.49
C PHE A 21 12.17 -0.62 -10.50
N ASN A 22 12.09 -0.93 -11.80
CA ASN A 22 12.73 -0.24 -12.94
C ASN A 22 14.25 -0.44 -13.15
N LYS A 23 14.99 -1.11 -12.26
CA LYS A 23 16.41 -1.44 -12.50
C LYS A 23 16.60 -2.84 -13.10
N ASP A 24 15.78 -3.78 -12.63
CA ASP A 24 15.75 -5.15 -13.14
C ASP A 24 14.64 -5.31 -14.20
N ASN A 25 14.47 -6.52 -14.73
CA ASN A 25 13.41 -6.81 -15.71
C ASN A 25 12.03 -6.43 -15.13
N PRO A 26 11.35 -5.39 -15.66
CA PRO A 26 10.13 -4.82 -15.06
C PRO A 26 8.98 -5.84 -14.94
N ALA A 27 8.96 -6.83 -15.84
CA ALA A 27 7.99 -7.92 -15.81
C ALA A 27 8.16 -8.87 -14.61
N LEU A 28 9.32 -8.87 -13.95
CA LEU A 28 9.63 -9.73 -12.82
C LEU A 28 9.61 -8.99 -11.47
N CYS A 29 9.44 -7.66 -11.49
CA CYS A 29 9.46 -6.84 -10.28
C CYS A 29 8.11 -6.13 -10.10
N THR A 30 7.25 -6.70 -9.25
CA THR A 30 5.99 -6.06 -8.84
C THR A 30 6.10 -5.61 -7.39
N VAL A 31 5.74 -4.36 -7.13
CA VAL A 31 5.63 -3.82 -5.78
C VAL A 31 4.16 -3.72 -5.42
N ILE A 32 3.74 -4.42 -4.37
CA ILE A 32 2.37 -4.36 -3.84
C ILE A 32 2.44 -3.80 -2.42
N PRO A 33 2.19 -2.50 -2.23
CA PRO A 33 2.19 -1.92 -0.90
C PRO A 33 0.93 -2.32 -0.12
N ILE A 34 1.07 -2.48 1.19
CA ILE A 34 -0.04 -2.49 2.14
C ILE A 34 -0.66 -1.09 2.14
N PHE A 35 -1.83 -0.96 1.50
CA PHE A 35 -2.46 0.33 1.23
C PHE A 35 -2.75 1.14 2.50
N SER A 36 -3.16 0.49 3.58
CA SER A 36 -3.45 1.17 4.85
C SER A 36 -2.23 1.90 5.44
N ILE A 37 -1.04 1.28 5.36
CA ILE A 37 0.22 1.89 5.82
C ILE A 37 0.57 3.09 4.92
N LEU A 38 0.47 2.91 3.59
CA LEU A 38 0.71 4.00 2.63
C LEU A 38 -0.22 5.19 2.89
N THR A 39 -1.52 4.96 3.10
CA THR A 39 -2.47 6.04 3.40
C THR A 39 -2.18 6.73 4.72
N SER A 40 -1.73 5.99 5.74
CA SER A 40 -1.33 6.56 7.04
C SER A 40 -0.09 7.46 6.89
N ASP A 41 0.88 7.03 6.09
CA ASP A 41 2.11 7.78 5.82
C ASP A 41 1.79 9.07 5.03
N LEU A 42 0.95 9.00 3.98
CA LEU A 42 0.49 10.17 3.23
C LEU A 42 -0.29 11.15 4.11
N TYR A 43 -1.19 10.64 4.95
CA TYR A 43 -1.95 11.46 5.88
C TYR A 43 -1.05 12.17 6.89
N SER A 44 -0.04 11.47 7.41
CA SER A 44 0.95 12.03 8.33
C SER A 44 1.77 13.14 7.66
N LEU A 45 2.23 12.92 6.43
CA LEU A 45 2.91 13.94 5.62
C LEU A 45 2.02 15.18 5.39
N CYS A 46 0.72 14.96 5.18
CA CYS A 46 -0.26 16.04 5.06
C CYS A 46 -0.50 16.78 6.39
N ARG A 47 -0.45 16.12 7.53
CA ARG A 47 -0.73 16.74 8.85
C ARG A 47 0.46 17.50 9.42
N GLN A 48 1.68 16.99 9.27
CA GLN A 48 2.85 17.45 10.02
C GLN A 48 3.44 18.80 9.58
N CYS A 49 2.87 19.48 8.58
CA CYS A 49 3.39 20.76 8.10
C CYS A 49 2.27 21.76 7.78
N GLN A 50 2.52 23.06 7.95
CA GLN A 50 1.60 24.10 7.48
C GLN A 50 1.55 24.08 5.94
N GLN A 51 0.34 24.17 5.36
CA GLN A 51 0.16 24.25 3.90
C GLN A 51 0.67 25.57 3.32
N THR A 52 0.73 26.58 4.17
CA THR A 52 1.28 27.90 3.89
C THR A 52 2.52 28.13 4.73
N LEU A 53 3.52 28.77 4.15
CA LEU A 53 4.66 29.31 4.85
C LEU A 53 4.22 30.48 5.76
N PRO A 54 5.05 30.91 6.74
CA PRO A 54 4.71 32.04 7.62
C PRO A 54 4.45 33.37 6.89
N ASN A 55 4.94 33.49 5.65
CA ASN A 55 4.68 34.63 4.77
C ASN A 55 3.36 34.52 3.98
N GLY A 56 2.54 33.50 4.24
CA GLY A 56 1.26 33.26 3.56
C GLY A 56 1.37 32.58 2.20
N HIS A 57 2.57 32.34 1.67
CA HIS A 57 2.75 31.63 0.40
C HIS A 57 2.52 30.12 0.56
N ILE A 58 2.15 29.46 -0.52
CA ILE A 58 2.02 28.00 -0.55
C ILE A 58 3.37 27.33 -0.31
N ASN A 59 3.40 26.31 0.54
CA ASN A 59 4.60 25.50 0.76
C ASN A 59 4.75 24.44 -0.36
N PHE A 60 5.35 24.84 -1.48
CA PHE A 60 5.55 23.96 -2.64
C PHE A 60 6.40 22.71 -2.35
N GLU A 61 7.38 22.80 -1.45
CA GLU A 61 8.22 21.65 -1.09
C GLU A 61 7.36 20.50 -0.53
N LYS A 62 6.34 20.83 0.27
CA LYS A 62 5.43 19.83 0.82
C LYS A 62 4.57 19.18 -0.28
N PHE A 63 4.00 19.99 -1.17
CA PHE A 63 3.22 19.47 -2.29
C PHE A 63 4.08 18.59 -3.20
N TRP A 64 5.35 18.95 -3.37
CA TRP A 64 6.32 18.18 -4.12
C TRP A 64 6.61 16.81 -3.47
N GLN A 65 6.80 16.76 -2.15
CA GLN A 65 6.98 15.50 -1.42
C GLN A 65 5.75 14.59 -1.54
N LEU A 66 4.54 15.15 -1.40
CA LEU A 66 3.31 14.41 -1.61
C LEU A 66 3.20 13.88 -3.05
N ALA A 67 3.50 14.74 -4.04
CA ALA A 67 3.49 14.37 -5.44
C ALA A 67 4.45 13.21 -5.74
N LYS A 68 5.65 13.22 -5.15
CA LYS A 68 6.62 12.11 -5.28
C LYS A 68 6.03 10.79 -4.80
N GLN A 69 5.47 10.75 -3.59
CA GLN A 69 4.92 9.52 -3.00
C GLN A 69 3.72 8.98 -3.82
N VAL A 70 2.84 9.87 -4.29
CA VAL A 70 1.68 9.47 -5.10
C VAL A 70 2.11 9.00 -6.49
N THR A 71 3.07 9.68 -7.12
CA THR A 71 3.59 9.30 -8.45
C THR A 71 4.27 7.94 -8.42
N GLU A 72 5.04 7.67 -7.36
CA GLU A 72 5.68 6.37 -7.16
C GLU A 72 4.64 5.25 -7.06
N PHE A 73 3.58 5.44 -6.26
CA PHE A 73 2.48 4.49 -6.17
C PHE A 73 1.75 4.26 -7.52
N ILE A 74 1.48 5.33 -8.27
CA ILE A 74 0.86 5.22 -9.61
C ILE A 74 1.73 4.38 -10.54
N THR A 75 3.05 4.58 -10.48
CA THR A 75 4.01 3.83 -11.29
C THR A 75 3.95 2.33 -10.98
N TRP A 76 3.91 1.94 -9.69
CA TRP A 76 3.76 0.54 -9.29
C TRP A 76 2.44 -0.06 -9.74
N LYS A 77 1.35 0.71 -9.68
CA LYS A 77 0.00 0.27 -10.09
C LYS A 77 -0.11 -0.04 -11.58
N GLN A 78 0.67 0.64 -12.42
CA GLN A 78 0.61 0.49 -13.88
C GLN A 78 1.26 -0.79 -14.41
N VAL A 79 1.98 -1.54 -13.56
CA VAL A 79 2.67 -2.75 -14.00
C VAL A 79 1.68 -3.86 -14.35
N HIS A 80 1.92 -4.46 -15.52
CA HIS A 80 1.19 -5.63 -15.96
C HIS A 80 1.62 -6.86 -15.14
N CYS A 81 0.64 -7.56 -14.55
CA CYS A 81 0.90 -8.83 -13.89
C CYS A 81 1.25 -9.90 -14.95
N PRO A 82 2.45 -10.51 -14.90
CA PRO A 82 2.89 -11.48 -15.91
C PRO A 82 2.17 -12.84 -15.78
N PHE A 83 1.43 -13.05 -14.68
CA PHE A 83 0.78 -14.32 -14.39
C PHE A 83 -0.62 -14.38 -15.04
N PRO A 84 -0.99 -15.50 -15.66
CA PRO A 84 -2.31 -15.66 -16.26
C PRO A 84 -3.41 -15.63 -15.19
N LYS A 85 -4.54 -15.03 -15.53
CA LYS A 85 -5.71 -14.99 -14.64
C LYS A 85 -6.42 -16.35 -14.63
N ALA A 86 -6.64 -16.90 -13.43
CA ALA A 86 -7.46 -18.09 -13.24
C ALA A 86 -8.91 -17.70 -12.93
N ALA A 87 -9.75 -17.55 -13.96
CA ALA A 87 -11.12 -17.05 -13.83
C ALA A 87 -11.96 -17.81 -12.80
N LYS A 88 -11.83 -19.15 -12.73
CA LYS A 88 -12.52 -19.99 -11.74
C LYS A 88 -12.10 -19.66 -10.31
N VAL A 89 -10.81 -19.49 -10.07
CA VAL A 89 -10.26 -19.14 -8.74
C VAL A 89 -10.73 -17.74 -8.33
N ILE A 90 -10.66 -16.77 -9.26
CA ILE A 90 -11.12 -15.40 -9.01
C ILE A 90 -12.61 -15.40 -8.65
N THR A 91 -13.44 -16.11 -9.43
CA THR A 91 -14.89 -16.20 -9.20
C THR A 91 -15.19 -16.84 -7.85
N TYR A 92 -14.50 -17.93 -7.52
CA TYR A 92 -14.65 -18.59 -6.23
C TYR A 92 -14.29 -17.64 -5.06
N LEU A 93 -13.14 -16.96 -5.14
CA LEU A 93 -12.71 -16.01 -4.10
C LEU A 93 -13.68 -14.83 -3.96
N GLN A 94 -14.27 -14.35 -5.05
CA GLN A 94 -15.25 -13.27 -5.03
C GLN A 94 -16.61 -13.69 -4.47
N ALA A 95 -17.02 -14.95 -4.70
CA ALA A 95 -18.27 -15.50 -4.19
C ALA A 95 -18.15 -16.06 -2.76
N THR A 96 -16.93 -16.20 -2.24
CA THR A 96 -16.69 -16.73 -0.89
C THR A 96 -17.21 -15.73 0.15
N PRO A 97 -18.12 -16.14 1.06
CA PRO A 97 -18.64 -15.24 2.07
C PRO A 97 -17.51 -14.79 3.02
N VAL A 98 -17.48 -13.49 3.32
CA VAL A 98 -16.57 -12.94 4.33
C VAL A 98 -17.14 -13.27 5.71
N LEU A 99 -16.44 -14.12 6.45
CA LEU A 99 -16.80 -14.43 7.82
C LEU A 99 -16.34 -13.29 8.73
N ASN A 100 -17.29 -12.61 9.36
CA ASN A 100 -17.01 -11.61 10.38
C ASN A 100 -16.70 -12.29 11.73
N GLU A 101 -16.11 -11.54 12.66
CA GLU A 101 -15.72 -12.06 13.97
C GLU A 101 -16.92 -12.63 14.76
N ASP A 102 -18.13 -12.10 14.55
CA ASP A 102 -19.37 -12.63 15.14
C ASP A 102 -19.77 -14.01 14.60
N GLY A 103 -19.41 -14.32 13.34
CA GLY A 103 -19.67 -15.62 12.72
C GLY A 103 -18.65 -16.70 13.10
N LYS A 104 -17.53 -16.32 13.74
CA LYS A 104 -16.47 -17.25 14.18
C LYS A 104 -16.88 -18.06 15.41
N TYR A 105 -17.65 -17.47 16.31
CA TYR A 105 -18.09 -18.14 17.54
C TYR A 105 -19.17 -19.20 17.29
N MET A 106 -19.99 -19.05 16.24
CA MET A 106 -21.09 -20.00 15.97
C MET A 106 -20.67 -21.20 15.13
N SER A 107 -19.63 -21.09 14.29
CA SER A 107 -19.22 -22.16 13.37
C SER A 107 -18.08 -23.04 13.90
N ILE A 108 -17.25 -22.56 14.83
CA ILE A 108 -16.18 -23.37 15.45
C ILE A 108 -16.70 -24.16 16.66
N SER A 109 -17.81 -23.74 17.27
CA SER A 109 -18.43 -24.45 18.41
C SER A 109 -19.38 -25.60 18.01
N LEU A 110 -19.47 -25.93 16.72
CA LEU A 110 -20.26 -27.06 16.20
C LEU A 110 -19.39 -28.25 15.73
N PHE A 111 -18.09 -28.26 16.07
CA PHE A 111 -17.22 -29.43 15.96
C PHE A 111 -16.40 -29.63 17.24
#